data_AF-A0A1W0A5H3-F1
#
_entry.id   AF-A0A1W0A5H3-F1
#
_cell.length_a   1.000
_cell.length_b   1.000
_cell.length_c   1.000
_cell.angle_alpha   90.00
_cell.angle_beta   90.00
_cell.angle_gamma   90.00
#
_symmetry.space_group_name_H-M   'P 1'
#
loop_
_entity.id
_entity.type
_entity.pdbx_description
1 polymer ?
#
loop_
_entity_poly.entity_id
_entity_poly.type
_entity_poly.pdbx_seq_one_letter_code
_entity_poly.pdbx_strand_id
1 'polypeptide(L)'
;MFTQCCFVDFNKTWTMSNSYKRQTRCQQEIDNGALLFATYKTGGKSWLHQLYNIKNSIDKEFNLWNTHGITRFQLQWQNYKTMGMVDRINIVSALGFSSPLTIATYEGNNHIMQQTSMRITLLFQNLTLIQPLSSGLTVLQSSFVEAFNSLLVRIAETQIKYYNIPRKSRMCEVPSFLLSDKGIMASGGNIMCGDDVPIEPAFIGLLSRFGKSNVCNALFLKYVSPITIQLLFGLLAFNTAHRNITEDDLFKLFALDSCSDGQCATNINFSRNFVLQYSSEFTRLTRLISAAYKTIQSMQIQIIQFYTILEVLSTTNLYTINILEPTEQYWIYYGWFILYHWVIGIREVVEFQGDAGSIVTISYRDPLISLSADPTGIPISFSSIFTIVLITLFGCYLSSHFL
;
A
#
# COMPACT_ATOMS: atom_id res chain seq x y z
N MET A 1 -14.59 14.91 14.77
CA MET A 1 -15.00 13.57 15.21
C MET A 1 -15.25 12.76 13.95
N PHE A 2 -14.40 11.78 13.62
CA PHE A 2 -14.49 11.03 12.37
C PHE A 2 -15.37 9.79 12.59
N THR A 3 -16.47 9.67 11.86
CA THR A 3 -17.28 8.44 11.83
C THR A 3 -16.50 7.37 11.07
N GLN A 4 -16.30 6.20 11.70
CA GLN A 4 -15.43 5.13 11.20
C GLN A 4 -16.25 4.04 10.47
N CYS A 5 -16.23 4.02 9.13
CA CYS A 5 -17.08 3.14 8.27
C CYS A 5 -16.54 1.71 8.04
N CYS A 6 -17.40 0.70 7.89
CA CYS A 6 -16.96 -0.66 7.51
C CYS A 6 -16.59 -0.74 6.02
N PHE A 7 -15.59 -1.54 5.66
CA PHE A 7 -15.37 -1.97 4.28
C PHE A 7 -16.50 -2.94 3.87
N VAL A 8 -16.74 -3.13 2.57
CA VAL A 8 -17.84 -3.98 2.05
C VAL A 8 -17.26 -5.23 1.39
N ASP A 9 -17.76 -6.38 1.80
CA ASP A 9 -17.44 -7.69 1.24
C ASP A 9 -18.68 -8.58 1.24
N PHE A 10 -19.22 -8.78 0.04
CA PHE A 10 -20.49 -9.45 -0.20
C PHE A 10 -20.43 -10.97 0.06
N ASN A 11 -19.24 -11.58 -0.05
CA ASN A 11 -19.04 -13.03 0.13
C ASN A 11 -18.51 -13.41 1.52
N LYS A 12 -18.29 -12.43 2.41
CA LYS A 12 -17.71 -12.62 3.76
C LYS A 12 -16.36 -13.36 3.75
N THR A 13 -15.64 -13.25 2.65
CA THR A 13 -14.31 -13.78 2.42
C THR A 13 -13.19 -12.94 3.07
N TRP A 14 -13.46 -11.68 3.37
CA TRP A 14 -12.48 -10.66 3.74
C TRP A 14 -12.85 -9.96 5.05
N THR A 15 -11.85 -9.47 5.77
CA THR A 15 -12.05 -8.63 6.95
C THR A 15 -12.53 -7.24 6.52
N MET A 16 -13.70 -6.85 7.03
CA MET A 16 -14.43 -5.60 6.74
C MET A 16 -13.88 -4.40 7.53
N SER A 17 -12.81 -4.58 8.28
CA SER A 17 -12.25 -3.54 9.15
C SER A 17 -10.80 -3.80 9.52
N ASN A 18 -10.14 -2.72 9.95
CA ASN A 18 -8.74 -2.71 10.35
C ASN A 18 -8.50 -3.02 11.85
N SER A 19 -9.54 -3.38 12.61
CA SER A 19 -9.39 -3.78 14.01
C SER A 19 -10.37 -4.89 14.40
N TYR A 20 -9.97 -5.77 15.32
CA TYR A 20 -10.81 -6.90 15.71
C TYR A 20 -12.16 -6.46 16.31
N LYS A 21 -12.16 -5.49 17.22
CA LYS A 21 -13.41 -4.94 17.80
C LYS A 21 -14.32 -4.34 16.73
N ARG A 22 -13.74 -3.69 15.72
CA ARG A 22 -14.49 -3.15 14.59
C ARG A 22 -14.97 -4.25 13.66
N GLN A 23 -14.23 -5.34 13.51
CA GLN A 23 -14.64 -6.48 12.70
C GLN A 23 -15.88 -7.13 13.31
N THR A 24 -15.88 -7.30 14.64
CA THR A 24 -17.04 -7.80 15.37
C THR A 24 -18.25 -6.87 15.21
N ARG A 25 -18.03 -5.56 15.28
CA ARG A 25 -19.08 -4.55 15.04
C ARG A 25 -19.58 -4.58 13.58
N CYS A 26 -18.69 -4.62 12.60
CA CYS A 26 -19.03 -4.69 11.17
C CYS A 26 -19.73 -5.99 10.78
N GLN A 27 -19.47 -7.09 11.48
CA GLN A 27 -20.21 -8.34 11.32
C GLN A 27 -21.64 -8.27 11.88
N GLN A 28 -21.88 -7.35 12.82
CA GLN A 28 -23.18 -7.08 13.44
C GLN A 28 -23.95 -5.94 12.73
N GLU A 29 -23.24 -5.05 12.03
CA GLU A 29 -23.79 -3.97 11.21
C GLU A 29 -24.25 -4.51 9.84
N ILE A 30 -25.28 -5.37 9.84
CA ILE A 30 -25.90 -5.91 8.61
C ILE A 30 -26.78 -4.88 7.88
N ASP A 31 -27.18 -3.83 8.61
CA ASP A 31 -28.12 -2.80 8.16
C ASP A 31 -27.46 -1.44 7.89
N ASN A 32 -26.12 -1.33 8.02
CA ASN A 32 -25.39 -0.09 7.77
C ASN A 32 -24.91 -0.04 6.32
N GLY A 33 -25.67 0.68 5.49
CA GLY A 33 -25.57 0.66 4.04
C GLY A 33 -24.31 1.31 3.47
N ALA A 34 -23.48 0.50 2.83
CA ALA A 34 -22.76 0.89 1.63
C ALA A 34 -23.13 -0.10 0.50
N LEU A 35 -24.07 0.37 -0.34
CA LEU A 35 -24.50 -0.19 -1.63
C LEU A 35 -24.73 -1.72 -1.68
N LEU A 36 -25.61 -2.21 -0.82
CA LEU A 36 -26.04 -3.61 -0.82
C LEU A 36 -27.56 -3.68 -0.68
N PHE A 37 -28.32 -3.10 -1.61
CA PHE A 37 -29.78 -3.26 -1.57
C PHE A 37 -30.55 -3.19 -2.90
N ALA A 38 -29.92 -2.98 -4.06
CA ALA A 38 -30.70 -2.67 -5.27
C ALA A 38 -31.17 -3.89 -6.10
N THR A 39 -30.63 -5.09 -5.91
CA THR A 39 -31.02 -6.25 -6.74
C THR A 39 -31.40 -7.51 -5.98
N TYR A 40 -31.06 -7.66 -4.70
CA TYR A 40 -31.21 -8.95 -4.01
C TYR A 40 -32.24 -9.01 -2.88
N LYS A 41 -32.89 -7.89 -2.51
CA LYS A 41 -34.04 -7.89 -1.59
C LYS A 41 -35.28 -7.32 -2.26
N THR A 42 -36.46 -7.87 -1.90
CA THR A 42 -37.77 -7.30 -2.24
C THR A 42 -37.81 -5.83 -1.83
N GLY A 43 -37.93 -4.94 -2.83
CA GLY A 43 -37.84 -3.48 -2.68
C GLY A 43 -36.68 -2.82 -3.45
N GLY A 44 -35.59 -3.55 -3.72
CA GLY A 44 -34.39 -3.01 -4.38
C GLY A 44 -34.63 -2.51 -5.81
N LYS A 45 -35.39 -3.27 -6.61
CA LYS A 45 -35.82 -2.85 -7.96
C LYS A 45 -36.71 -1.61 -7.92
N SER A 46 -37.56 -1.47 -6.90
CA SER A 46 -38.45 -0.31 -6.74
C SER A 46 -37.65 0.94 -6.34
N TRP A 47 -36.69 0.81 -5.43
CA TRP A 47 -35.73 1.87 -5.10
C TRP A 47 -34.88 2.29 -6.31
N LEU A 48 -34.37 1.34 -7.09
CA LEU A 48 -33.62 1.64 -8.31
C LEU A 48 -34.48 2.39 -9.34
N HIS A 49 -35.74 1.98 -9.50
CA HIS A 49 -36.72 2.71 -10.32
C HIS A 49 -37.07 4.10 -9.74
N GLN A 50 -37.02 4.29 -8.42
CA GLN A 50 -37.17 5.61 -7.80
C GLN A 50 -35.98 6.52 -8.10
N LEU A 51 -34.74 6.00 -8.16
CA LEU A 51 -33.55 6.78 -8.53
C LEU A 51 -33.66 7.40 -9.93
N TYR A 52 -34.23 6.67 -10.90
CA TYR A 52 -34.51 7.21 -12.25
C TYR A 52 -35.49 8.38 -12.24
N ASN A 53 -36.30 8.51 -11.17
CA ASN A 53 -37.30 9.56 -11.01
C ASN A 53 -36.88 10.69 -10.06
N ILE A 54 -35.67 10.64 -9.48
CA ILE A 54 -35.15 11.74 -8.64
C ILE A 54 -34.79 12.91 -9.55
N LYS A 55 -35.63 13.95 -9.53
CA LYS A 55 -35.44 15.22 -10.25
C LYS A 55 -35.06 16.37 -9.31
N ASN A 56 -34.40 16.07 -8.20
CA ASN A 56 -34.02 17.10 -7.24
C ASN A 56 -33.07 18.10 -7.91
N SER A 57 -33.30 19.39 -7.68
CA SER A 57 -32.34 20.41 -8.03
C SER A 57 -31.11 20.29 -7.13
N ILE A 58 -29.99 20.85 -7.59
CA ILE A 58 -28.72 20.87 -6.86
C ILE A 58 -28.90 21.43 -5.44
N ASP A 59 -29.71 22.49 -5.28
CA ASP A 59 -29.97 23.10 -3.97
C ASP A 59 -30.69 22.16 -3.00
N LYS A 60 -31.58 21.30 -3.50
CA LYS A 60 -32.28 20.31 -2.65
C LYS A 60 -31.36 19.18 -2.22
N GLU A 61 -30.49 18.73 -3.10
CA GLU A 61 -29.52 17.68 -2.80
C GLU A 61 -28.45 18.18 -1.82
N PHE A 62 -27.92 19.39 -2.04
CA PHE A 62 -26.99 20.05 -1.13
C PHE A 62 -27.55 20.21 0.28
N ASN A 63 -28.79 20.71 0.41
CA ASN A 63 -29.43 20.85 1.71
C ASN A 63 -29.68 19.50 2.40
N LEU A 64 -30.01 18.46 1.63
CA LEU A 64 -30.18 17.10 2.15
C LEU A 64 -28.86 16.51 2.67
N TRP A 65 -27.75 16.75 1.98
CA TRP A 65 -26.43 16.29 2.44
C TRP A 65 -26.01 17.04 3.70
N ASN A 66 -26.29 18.35 3.76
CA ASN A 66 -25.97 19.18 4.92
C ASN A 66 -26.76 18.77 6.17
N THR A 67 -28.06 18.42 6.03
CA THR A 67 -28.86 17.92 7.15
C THR A 67 -28.36 16.58 7.69
N HIS A 68 -27.64 15.80 6.88
CA HIS A 68 -27.03 14.53 7.28
C HIS A 68 -25.54 14.66 7.63
N GLY A 69 -25.00 15.88 7.68
CA GLY A 69 -23.60 16.14 8.00
C GLY A 69 -22.61 15.61 6.96
N ILE A 70 -23.07 15.32 5.74
CA ILE A 70 -22.27 14.79 4.64
C ILE A 70 -21.65 15.97 3.88
N THR A 71 -20.36 16.20 4.10
CA THR A 71 -19.63 17.34 3.53
C THR A 71 -18.59 16.95 2.48
N ARG A 72 -18.43 15.65 2.19
CA ARG A 72 -17.36 15.14 1.31
C ARG A 72 -17.75 13.88 0.54
N PHE A 73 -17.36 13.82 -0.73
CA PHE A 73 -17.41 12.63 -1.60
C PHE A 73 -16.02 12.37 -2.22
N GLN A 74 -15.53 11.12 -2.22
CA GLN A 74 -14.19 10.76 -2.71
C GLN A 74 -14.25 9.51 -3.60
N LEU A 75 -13.72 9.61 -4.83
CA LEU A 75 -13.57 8.47 -5.74
C LEU A 75 -12.35 7.63 -5.37
N GLN A 76 -12.51 6.31 -5.47
CA GLN A 76 -11.57 5.34 -4.90
C GLN A 76 -10.57 4.76 -5.89
N TRP A 77 -10.36 5.29 -7.10
CA TRP A 77 -9.19 5.04 -7.98
C TRP A 77 -9.48 5.38 -9.46
N GLN A 78 -8.79 6.35 -10.06
CA GLN A 78 -8.72 6.53 -11.53
C GLN A 78 -7.56 7.48 -11.94
N ASN A 79 -6.73 7.10 -12.91
CA ASN A 79 -5.69 7.93 -13.55
C ASN A 79 -5.64 7.76 -15.09
N TYR A 80 -6.67 7.13 -15.66
CA TYR A 80 -6.82 6.99 -17.12
C TYR A 80 -7.18 8.31 -17.80
N LYS A 81 -7.74 9.26 -17.05
CA LYS A 81 -8.23 10.52 -17.60
C LYS A 81 -7.82 11.65 -16.68
N THR A 82 -7.05 12.61 -17.19
CA THR A 82 -6.97 13.93 -16.56
C THR A 82 -8.28 14.65 -16.79
N MET A 83 -8.79 15.14 -15.68
CA MET A 83 -10.10 15.76 -15.59
C MET A 83 -10.00 17.20 -16.07
N GLY A 84 -10.77 17.58 -17.09
CA GLY A 84 -10.84 18.96 -17.56
C GLY A 84 -11.79 19.79 -16.71
N MET A 85 -11.47 21.04 -16.47
CA MET A 85 -12.23 21.94 -15.60
C MET A 85 -12.36 23.29 -16.28
N VAL A 86 -13.56 23.89 -16.28
CA VAL A 86 -13.76 25.28 -16.66
C VAL A 86 -14.55 25.93 -15.53
N ASP A 87 -13.89 26.82 -14.81
CA ASP A 87 -14.47 27.55 -13.68
C ASP A 87 -14.87 28.96 -14.11
N ARG A 88 -16.09 29.39 -13.75
CA ARG A 88 -16.68 30.67 -14.16
C ARG A 88 -17.41 31.33 -13.00
N ILE A 89 -17.18 32.63 -12.81
CA ILE A 89 -18.02 33.49 -11.97
C ILE A 89 -18.88 34.42 -12.82
N ASN A 90 -20.13 34.63 -12.41
CA ASN A 90 -21.00 35.60 -13.08
C ASN A 90 -20.79 36.98 -12.48
N ILE A 91 -20.34 37.92 -13.29
CA ILE A 91 -20.26 39.33 -12.92
C ILE A 91 -21.59 39.98 -13.29
N VAL A 92 -22.29 40.52 -12.30
CA VAL A 92 -23.51 41.30 -12.51
C VAL A 92 -23.16 42.78 -12.36
N SER A 93 -23.41 43.56 -13.41
CA SER A 93 -23.20 45.00 -13.39
C SER A 93 -24.30 45.70 -12.59
N ALA A 94 -24.03 46.94 -12.19
CA ALA A 94 -25.01 47.79 -11.50
C ALA A 94 -26.28 48.08 -12.34
N LEU A 95 -26.24 47.84 -13.65
CA LEU A 95 -27.36 47.98 -14.57
C LEU A 95 -28.11 46.65 -14.81
N GLY A 96 -27.75 45.59 -14.09
CA GLY A 96 -28.41 44.28 -14.17
C GLY A 96 -27.89 43.35 -15.27
N PHE A 97 -26.84 43.73 -16.01
CA PHE A 97 -26.24 42.86 -17.01
C PHE A 97 -25.36 41.79 -16.36
N SER A 98 -25.58 40.52 -16.69
CA SER A 98 -24.76 39.40 -16.20
C SER A 98 -23.85 38.87 -17.31
N SER A 99 -22.56 38.70 -17.01
CA SER A 99 -21.58 38.08 -17.92
C SER A 99 -20.66 37.11 -17.16
N PRO A 100 -20.40 35.91 -17.70
CA PRO A 100 -19.50 34.95 -17.08
C PRO A 100 -18.03 35.30 -17.33
N LEU A 101 -17.26 35.46 -16.26
CA LEU A 101 -15.79 35.53 -16.28
C LEU A 101 -15.22 34.14 -15.96
N THR A 102 -14.43 33.59 -16.87
CA THR A 102 -13.73 32.32 -16.64
C THR A 102 -12.51 32.56 -15.76
N ILE A 103 -12.42 31.89 -14.61
CA ILE A 103 -11.32 32.03 -13.64
C ILE A 103 -10.21 31.02 -13.92
N ALA A 104 -10.57 29.79 -14.29
CA ALA A 104 -9.59 28.74 -14.56
C ALA A 104 -10.09 27.78 -15.63
N THR A 105 -9.18 27.36 -16.52
CA THR A 105 -9.42 26.31 -17.51
C THR A 105 -8.30 25.27 -17.41
N TYR A 106 -8.67 24.03 -17.15
CA TYR A 106 -7.81 22.85 -17.25
C TYR A 106 -8.34 21.99 -18.38
N GLU A 107 -7.50 21.66 -19.35
CA GLU A 107 -7.90 20.77 -20.43
C GLU A 107 -7.89 19.32 -19.99
N GLY A 108 -9.01 18.64 -20.20
CA GLY A 108 -9.11 17.22 -19.92
C GLY A 108 -8.37 16.42 -20.99
N ASN A 109 -7.61 15.40 -20.58
CA ASN A 109 -6.85 14.57 -21.50
C ASN A 109 -6.95 13.08 -21.12
N ASN A 110 -6.91 12.20 -22.11
CA ASN A 110 -6.92 10.75 -21.90
C ASN A 110 -5.50 10.21 -21.96
N HIS A 111 -5.09 9.46 -20.93
CA HIS A 111 -3.73 8.95 -20.76
C HIS A 111 -3.62 7.49 -21.14
N ILE A 112 -4.17 7.08 -22.29
CA ILE A 112 -4.40 5.67 -22.66
C ILE A 112 -3.12 4.80 -22.53
N MET A 113 -1.97 5.35 -22.90
CA MET A 113 -0.68 4.63 -22.88
C MET A 113 0.04 4.67 -21.53
N GLN A 114 -0.22 5.71 -20.71
CA GLN A 114 0.52 6.03 -19.47
C GLN A 114 -0.28 5.70 -18.19
N GLN A 115 -1.57 5.46 -18.35
CA GLN A 115 -2.50 5.14 -17.28
C GLN A 115 -2.26 3.75 -16.68
N THR A 116 -2.59 3.62 -15.41
CA THR A 116 -2.49 2.36 -14.67
C THR A 116 -3.85 1.84 -14.20
N SER A 117 -4.88 2.67 -14.21
CA SER A 117 -6.21 2.28 -13.73
C SER A 117 -6.80 1.10 -14.49
N MET A 118 -6.79 1.09 -15.82
CA MET A 118 -7.26 -0.07 -16.59
C MET A 118 -6.25 -1.22 -16.65
N ARG A 119 -4.94 -0.94 -16.47
CA ARG A 119 -3.94 -2.01 -16.30
C ARG A 119 -4.15 -2.78 -14.99
N ILE A 120 -4.61 -2.11 -13.94
CA ILE A 120 -5.00 -2.72 -12.67
C ILE A 120 -6.42 -3.28 -12.71
N THR A 121 -7.35 -2.72 -13.49
CA THR A 121 -8.65 -3.37 -13.74
C THR A 121 -8.46 -4.77 -14.34
N LEU A 122 -7.45 -4.97 -15.18
CA LEU A 122 -7.04 -6.31 -15.64
C LEU A 122 -6.57 -7.22 -14.49
N LEU A 123 -5.94 -6.69 -13.43
CA LEU A 123 -5.56 -7.46 -12.23
C LEU A 123 -6.76 -7.84 -11.36
N PHE A 124 -7.80 -7.00 -11.31
CA PHE A 124 -9.07 -7.31 -10.65
C PHE A 124 -9.94 -8.29 -11.46
N GLN A 125 -9.90 -8.22 -12.79
CA GLN A 125 -10.65 -9.10 -13.67
C GLN A 125 -10.04 -10.50 -13.80
N ASN A 126 -8.72 -10.64 -13.63
CA ASN A 126 -8.03 -11.94 -13.70
C ASN A 126 -7.86 -12.66 -12.35
N LEU A 127 -8.45 -12.17 -11.25
CA LEU A 127 -8.35 -12.79 -9.91
C LEU A 127 -6.89 -13.02 -9.43
N THR A 128 -5.91 -12.28 -9.97
CA THR A 128 -4.47 -12.44 -9.64
C THR A 128 -4.01 -11.61 -8.45
N LEU A 129 -4.93 -10.92 -7.75
CA LEU A 129 -4.73 -10.72 -6.32
C LEU A 129 -4.74 -12.12 -5.70
N ILE A 130 -3.54 -12.68 -5.56
CA ILE A 130 -3.22 -13.75 -4.61
C ILE A 130 -4.11 -13.52 -3.40
N GLN A 131 -4.76 -14.60 -2.95
CA GLN A 131 -5.64 -14.70 -1.79
C GLN A 131 -5.51 -13.56 -0.78
N PRO A 132 -6.61 -13.18 -0.09
CA PRO A 132 -6.53 -12.27 1.04
C PRO A 132 -5.28 -12.53 1.86
N LEU A 133 -4.54 -11.47 2.20
CA LEU A 133 -3.59 -11.52 3.31
C LEU A 133 -4.22 -12.44 4.34
N SER A 134 -3.60 -13.61 4.57
CA SER A 134 -4.26 -14.68 5.31
C SER A 134 -4.85 -14.07 6.59
N SER A 135 -6.00 -14.56 7.05
CA SER A 135 -6.67 -13.99 8.23
C SER A 135 -5.70 -13.72 9.40
N GLY A 136 -4.65 -14.55 9.55
CA GLY A 136 -3.54 -14.34 10.48
C GLY A 136 -2.71 -13.07 10.27
N LEU A 137 -2.29 -12.71 9.05
CA LEU A 137 -1.50 -11.50 8.76
C LEU A 137 -2.31 -10.22 9.02
N THR A 138 -3.58 -10.20 8.64
CA THR A 138 -4.47 -9.05 8.89
C THR A 138 -4.78 -8.90 10.39
N VAL A 139 -4.91 -10.02 11.11
CA VAL A 139 -5.02 -10.03 12.58
C VAL A 139 -3.73 -9.53 13.23
N LEU A 140 -2.55 -9.89 12.72
CA LEU A 140 -1.27 -9.41 13.22
C LEU A 140 -1.17 -7.88 13.09
N GLN A 141 -1.48 -7.32 11.92
CA GLN A 141 -1.45 -5.88 11.71
C GLN A 141 -2.38 -5.13 12.66
N SER A 142 -3.65 -5.53 12.67
CA SER A 142 -4.68 -4.87 13.46
C SER A 142 -4.35 -4.93 14.95
N SER A 143 -3.88 -6.10 15.43
CA SER A 143 -3.44 -6.28 16.82
C SER A 143 -2.22 -5.42 17.14
N PHE A 144 -1.27 -5.30 16.20
CA PHE A 144 -0.06 -4.51 16.38
C PHE A 144 -0.40 -3.02 16.52
N VAL A 145 -1.22 -2.48 15.62
CA VAL A 145 -1.67 -1.09 15.68
C VAL A 145 -2.48 -0.81 16.95
N GLU A 146 -3.36 -1.73 17.35
CA GLU A 146 -4.15 -1.61 18.58
C GLU A 146 -3.24 -1.59 19.82
N ALA A 147 -2.28 -2.52 19.92
CA ALA A 147 -1.38 -2.61 21.06
C ALA A 147 -0.50 -1.35 21.20
N PHE A 148 0.09 -0.87 20.10
CA PHE A 148 0.91 0.33 20.12
C PHE A 148 0.10 1.59 20.44
N ASN A 149 -1.06 1.77 19.82
CA ASN A 149 -1.91 2.92 20.13
C ASN A 149 -2.43 2.88 21.57
N SER A 150 -2.80 1.69 22.07
CA SER A 150 -3.23 1.53 23.45
C SER A 150 -2.11 1.86 24.44
N LEU A 151 -0.88 1.42 24.17
CA LEU A 151 0.29 1.75 24.98
C LEU A 151 0.53 3.26 25.04
N LEU A 152 0.57 3.90 23.86
CA LEU A 152 0.81 5.33 23.72
C LEU A 152 -0.28 6.18 24.38
N VAL A 153 -1.54 5.75 24.33
CA VAL A 153 -2.65 6.48 24.97
C VAL A 153 -2.68 6.27 26.49
N ARG A 154 -2.37 5.06 26.98
CA ARG A 154 -2.52 4.71 28.39
C ARG A 154 -1.39 5.24 29.28
N ILE A 155 -0.16 5.28 28.77
CA ILE A 155 1.03 5.63 29.56
C ILE A 155 1.67 6.88 28.96
N ALA A 156 1.49 8.04 29.59
CA ALA A 156 1.98 9.33 29.07
C ALA A 156 3.50 9.34 28.76
N GLU A 157 4.32 8.72 29.62
CA GLU A 157 5.77 8.61 29.42
C GLU A 157 6.16 7.87 28.14
N THR A 158 5.32 6.94 27.65
CA THR A 158 5.60 6.20 26.42
C THR A 158 5.56 7.10 25.20
N GLN A 159 4.72 8.15 25.20
CA GLN A 159 4.64 9.10 24.09
C GLN A 159 5.97 9.86 23.94
N ILE A 160 6.49 10.38 25.06
CA ILE A 160 7.76 11.11 25.08
C ILE A 160 8.89 10.21 24.58
N LYS A 161 8.98 8.98 25.09
CA LYS A 161 10.00 8.02 24.65
C LYS A 161 9.86 7.65 23.17
N TYR A 162 8.63 7.47 22.68
CA TYR A 162 8.36 7.15 21.28
C TYR A 162 8.75 8.30 20.35
N TYR A 163 8.39 9.55 20.68
CA TYR A 163 8.72 10.72 19.87
C TYR A 163 10.22 11.06 19.89
N ASN A 164 10.94 10.64 20.94
CA ASN A 164 12.39 10.77 21.04
C ASN A 164 13.18 9.67 20.31
N ILE A 165 12.52 8.66 19.73
CA ILE A 165 13.22 7.66 18.91
C ILE A 165 13.80 8.37 17.67
N PRO A 166 15.13 8.32 17.44
CA PRO A 166 15.73 8.95 16.28
C PRO A 166 15.18 8.37 14.98
N ARG A 167 14.85 9.24 14.02
CA ARG A 167 14.42 8.82 12.69
C ARG A 167 15.62 8.31 11.91
N LYS A 168 15.49 7.12 11.33
CA LYS A 168 16.46 6.61 10.35
C LYS A 168 16.15 7.22 8.98
N SER A 169 17.12 7.90 8.38
CA SER A 169 16.94 8.65 7.13
C SER A 169 16.77 7.72 5.93
N ARG A 170 17.59 6.66 5.86
CA ARG A 170 17.64 5.69 4.78
C ARG A 170 17.95 4.30 5.32
N MET A 171 17.44 3.29 4.62
CA MET A 171 17.76 1.88 4.82
C MET A 171 17.98 1.24 3.46
N CYS A 172 19.14 0.60 3.29
CA CYS A 172 19.62 -0.01 2.05
C CYS A 172 20.03 -1.44 2.37
N GLU A 173 19.03 -2.30 2.50
CA GLU A 173 19.26 -3.68 2.90
C GLU A 173 19.97 -4.47 1.80
N VAL A 174 20.99 -5.24 2.18
CA VAL A 174 21.74 -6.13 1.29
C VAL A 174 21.93 -7.50 1.98
N PRO A 175 21.46 -8.60 1.38
CA PRO A 175 21.72 -9.96 1.87
C PRO A 175 23.20 -10.29 1.97
N SER A 176 23.56 -11.14 2.94
CA SER A 176 24.94 -11.55 3.26
C SER A 176 25.73 -12.03 2.03
N PHE A 177 25.12 -12.82 1.14
CA PHE A 177 25.75 -13.30 -0.09
C PHE A 177 26.18 -12.15 -1.02
N LEU A 178 25.35 -11.14 -1.22
CA LEU A 178 25.70 -10.00 -2.07
C LEU A 178 26.79 -9.10 -1.46
N LEU A 179 27.10 -9.29 -0.17
CA LEU A 179 28.18 -8.62 0.54
C LEU A 179 29.44 -9.50 0.66
N SER A 180 29.37 -10.79 0.35
CA SER A 180 30.48 -11.72 0.62
C SER A 180 31.67 -11.52 -0.32
N ASP A 181 31.43 -10.97 -1.50
CA ASP A 181 32.46 -10.71 -2.50
C ASP A 181 32.23 -9.35 -3.16
N LYS A 182 33.29 -8.53 -3.21
CA LYS A 182 33.29 -7.21 -3.84
C LYS A 182 33.21 -7.29 -5.38
N GLY A 183 33.47 -8.46 -5.96
CA GLY A 183 33.32 -8.75 -7.38
C GLY A 183 31.88 -9.03 -7.82
N ILE A 184 30.91 -9.13 -6.90
CA ILE A 184 29.50 -9.31 -7.22
C ILE A 184 28.91 -7.97 -7.66
N MET A 185 28.38 -7.95 -8.89
CA MET A 185 27.81 -6.75 -9.50
C MET A 185 26.32 -6.98 -9.80
N ALA A 186 25.44 -6.20 -9.18
CA ALA A 186 24.01 -6.23 -9.45
C ALA A 186 23.69 -5.60 -10.82
N SER A 187 22.85 -6.24 -11.61
CA SER A 187 22.44 -5.83 -12.97
C SER A 187 20.93 -5.75 -13.16
N GLY A 188 20.11 -6.03 -12.15
CA GLY A 188 18.67 -5.76 -12.22
C GLY A 188 17.87 -6.32 -11.04
N GLY A 189 16.84 -5.61 -10.59
CA GLY A 189 15.95 -6.08 -9.52
C GLY A 189 14.53 -6.43 -9.98
N ASN A 190 14.17 -6.08 -11.22
CA ASN A 190 12.83 -6.23 -11.75
C ASN A 190 12.73 -7.50 -12.60
N ILE A 191 11.95 -8.47 -12.14
CA ILE A 191 11.75 -9.75 -12.83
C ILE A 191 11.25 -9.59 -14.28
N MET A 192 10.54 -8.49 -14.57
CA MET A 192 10.00 -8.20 -15.90
C MET A 192 11.03 -7.63 -16.87
N CYS A 193 12.21 -7.26 -16.36
CA CYS A 193 13.20 -6.49 -17.11
C CYS A 193 14.53 -7.25 -17.27
N GLY A 194 14.84 -8.20 -16.38
CA GLY A 194 16.10 -8.95 -16.46
C GLY A 194 17.30 -8.14 -15.99
N ASP A 195 18.39 -8.24 -16.73
CA ASP A 195 19.68 -7.55 -16.53
C ASP A 195 19.84 -6.30 -17.40
N ASP A 196 18.75 -5.56 -17.58
CA ASP A 196 18.63 -4.45 -18.51
C ASP A 196 19.22 -3.13 -18.03
N VAL A 197 19.91 -3.12 -16.89
CA VAL A 197 20.59 -1.93 -16.36
C VAL A 197 22.10 -2.15 -16.24
N PRO A 198 22.91 -1.08 -16.24
CA PRO A 198 24.34 -1.19 -16.01
C PRO A 198 24.68 -1.93 -14.73
N ILE A 199 25.78 -2.69 -14.76
CA ILE A 199 26.29 -3.39 -13.59
C ILE A 199 26.76 -2.40 -12.51
N GLU A 200 26.33 -2.62 -11.27
CA GLU A 200 26.70 -1.81 -10.11
C GLU A 200 27.19 -2.71 -8.97
N PRO A 201 28.15 -2.28 -8.13
CA PRO A 201 28.62 -3.12 -7.03
C PRO A 201 27.49 -3.49 -6.08
N ALA A 202 27.26 -4.79 -5.85
CA ALA A 202 26.07 -5.23 -5.10
C ALA A 202 26.06 -4.75 -3.63
N PHE A 203 27.23 -4.39 -3.08
CA PHE A 203 27.36 -3.85 -1.73
C PHE A 203 26.74 -2.46 -1.55
N ILE A 204 26.33 -1.75 -2.61
CA ILE A 204 25.71 -0.41 -2.47
C ILE A 204 24.21 -0.46 -2.16
N GLY A 205 23.58 -1.64 -2.31
CA GLY A 205 22.13 -1.80 -2.13
C GLY A 205 21.51 -2.74 -3.15
N LEU A 206 20.30 -3.21 -2.86
CA LEU A 206 19.48 -3.92 -3.85
C LEU A 206 18.92 -2.94 -4.90
N LEU A 207 18.94 -3.35 -6.18
CA LEU A 207 18.23 -2.64 -7.24
C LEU A 207 16.70 -2.81 -7.10
N SER A 208 15.95 -1.87 -7.67
CA SER A 208 14.51 -1.79 -7.51
C SER A 208 13.77 -3.01 -8.06
N ARG A 209 12.78 -3.49 -7.29
CA ARG A 209 11.91 -4.64 -7.63
C ARG A 209 10.85 -4.26 -8.67
N PHE A 210 10.12 -5.21 -9.22
CA PHE A 210 9.01 -4.92 -10.15
C PHE A 210 7.99 -3.96 -9.52
N GLY A 211 7.43 -3.03 -10.27
CA GLY A 211 6.41 -2.12 -9.75
C GLY A 211 5.98 -1.10 -10.76
N LYS A 212 4.90 -0.37 -10.48
CA LYS A 212 4.33 0.61 -11.42
C LYS A 212 5.33 1.71 -11.79
N SER A 213 6.11 2.15 -10.81
CA SER A 213 7.06 3.26 -10.94
C SER A 213 8.46 2.82 -11.35
N ASN A 214 8.72 1.51 -11.46
CA ASN A 214 10.02 0.97 -11.87
C ASN A 214 9.94 0.43 -13.31
N VAL A 215 10.47 1.21 -14.25
CA VAL A 215 10.48 0.87 -15.68
C VAL A 215 11.80 0.20 -16.08
N CYS A 216 11.76 -0.63 -17.12
CA CYS A 216 12.95 -1.24 -17.69
C CYS A 216 13.91 -0.16 -18.27
N ASN A 217 15.22 -0.45 -18.29
CA ASN A 217 16.35 0.37 -18.71
C ASN A 217 16.58 1.60 -17.82
N ALA A 218 16.04 1.60 -16.60
CA ALA A 218 16.20 2.68 -15.65
C ALA A 218 16.76 2.15 -14.32
N LEU A 219 17.97 2.61 -13.98
CA LEU A 219 18.66 2.20 -12.77
C LEU A 219 18.12 2.96 -11.56
N PHE A 220 17.43 2.25 -10.67
CA PHE A 220 16.93 2.80 -9.42
C PHE A 220 17.53 2.05 -8.23
N LEU A 221 18.49 2.68 -7.54
CA LEU A 221 18.99 2.20 -6.26
C LEU A 221 17.92 2.34 -5.18
N LYS A 222 17.65 1.25 -4.46
CA LYS A 222 16.66 1.27 -3.39
C LYS A 222 17.25 1.90 -2.13
N TYR A 223 16.61 2.97 -1.68
CA TYR A 223 16.62 3.37 -0.27
C TYR A 223 15.19 3.65 0.19
N VAL A 224 14.83 3.16 1.37
CA VAL A 224 13.55 3.46 2.00
C VAL A 224 13.81 4.37 3.19
N SER A 225 13.02 5.43 3.33
CA SER A 225 12.96 6.19 4.58
C SER A 225 11.95 5.52 5.52
N PRO A 226 12.40 4.80 6.57
CA PRO A 226 11.54 4.11 7.50
C PRO A 226 10.78 5.07 8.42
N ILE A 227 9.55 4.71 8.77
CA ILE A 227 8.81 5.37 9.85
C ILE A 227 9.04 4.64 11.18
N THR A 228 8.99 5.35 12.31
CA THR A 228 9.30 4.79 13.64
C THR A 228 8.52 3.51 13.96
N ILE A 229 7.21 3.50 13.67
CA ILE A 229 6.34 2.34 13.91
C ILE A 229 6.77 1.09 13.11
N GLN A 230 7.34 1.28 11.91
CA GLN A 230 7.85 0.20 11.08
C GLN A 230 9.14 -0.39 11.64
N LEU A 231 10.04 0.44 12.18
CA LEU A 231 11.26 -0.01 12.87
C LEU A 231 10.90 -0.86 14.10
N LEU A 232 9.93 -0.40 14.89
CA LEU A 232 9.45 -1.13 16.06
C LEU A 232 8.76 -2.44 15.69
N PHE A 233 8.03 -2.49 14.58
CA PHE A 233 7.46 -3.73 14.05
C PHE A 233 8.54 -4.77 13.71
N GLY A 234 9.57 -4.36 12.95
CA GLY A 234 10.70 -5.22 12.61
C GLY A 234 11.46 -5.71 13.83
N LEU A 235 11.74 -4.82 14.79
CA LEU A 235 12.45 -5.17 16.03
C LEU A 235 11.64 -6.07 16.94
N LEU A 236 10.32 -5.88 17.06
CA LEU A 236 9.46 -6.76 17.84
C LEU A 236 9.45 -8.18 17.25
N ALA A 237 9.40 -8.29 15.92
CA ALA A 237 9.45 -9.58 15.24
C ALA A 237 10.83 -10.25 15.36
N PHE A 238 11.90 -9.47 15.23
CA PHE A 238 13.27 -9.94 15.46
C PHE A 238 13.49 -10.41 16.91
N ASN A 239 12.99 -9.67 17.90
CA ASN A 239 13.03 -10.05 19.32
C ASN A 239 12.23 -11.33 19.60
N THR A 240 11.12 -11.56 18.89
CA THR A 240 10.34 -12.80 19.02
C THR A 240 11.14 -14.03 18.62
N ALA A 241 12.02 -13.92 17.63
CA ALA A 241 12.91 -15.00 17.22
C ALA A 241 14.12 -15.17 18.16
N HIS A 242 14.75 -14.06 18.57
CA HIS A 242 16.01 -14.07 19.33
C HIS A 242 15.81 -14.14 20.86
N ARG A 243 14.58 -13.97 21.35
CA ARG A 243 14.16 -13.93 22.77
C ARG A 243 14.77 -12.80 23.63
N ASN A 244 15.91 -12.24 23.23
CA ASN A 244 16.49 -11.03 23.78
C ASN A 244 17.51 -10.46 22.79
N ILE A 245 17.21 -9.30 22.19
CA ILE A 245 18.16 -8.62 21.30
C ILE A 245 19.33 -8.09 22.13
N THR A 246 20.58 -8.34 21.75
CA THR A 246 21.78 -7.76 22.37
C THR A 246 22.31 -6.57 21.55
N GLU A 247 23.29 -5.83 22.07
CA GLU A 247 23.96 -4.78 21.28
C GLU A 247 24.78 -5.37 20.12
N ASP A 248 25.38 -6.55 20.30
CA ASP A 248 26.09 -7.28 19.23
C ASP A 248 25.16 -7.65 18.06
N ASP A 249 23.93 -8.04 18.35
CA ASP A 249 22.93 -8.32 17.32
C ASP A 249 22.61 -7.07 16.49
N LEU A 250 22.63 -5.89 17.11
CA LEU A 250 22.42 -4.63 16.38
C LEU A 250 23.56 -4.41 15.39
N PHE A 251 24.82 -4.61 15.79
CA PHE A 251 25.97 -4.48 14.88
C PHE A 251 25.84 -5.42 13.66
N LYS A 252 25.42 -6.67 13.88
CA LYS A 252 25.21 -7.64 12.80
C LYS A 252 24.03 -7.30 11.89
N LEU A 253 22.96 -6.71 12.44
CA LEU A 253 21.89 -6.15 11.61
C LEU A 253 22.43 -5.04 10.69
N PHE A 254 23.29 -4.15 11.19
CA PHE A 254 23.85 -3.07 10.37
C PHE A 254 24.88 -3.50 9.34
N ALA A 255 25.56 -4.62 9.57
CA ALA A 255 26.42 -5.21 8.55
C ALA A 255 25.64 -5.50 7.25
N LEU A 256 24.31 -5.66 7.33
CA LEU A 256 23.41 -5.86 6.18
C LEU A 256 22.75 -4.57 5.67
N ASP A 257 23.12 -3.39 6.17
CA ASP A 257 22.60 -2.09 5.70
C ASP A 257 23.72 -1.17 5.23
N SER A 258 23.87 -1.07 3.92
CA SER A 258 24.88 -0.25 3.25
C SER A 258 24.69 1.25 3.46
N CYS A 259 23.52 1.67 3.93
CA CYS A 259 23.21 3.05 4.29
C CYS A 259 23.29 3.31 5.80
N SER A 260 23.91 2.39 6.55
CA SER A 260 24.23 2.62 7.96
C SER A 260 25.37 3.64 8.08
N ASP A 261 25.16 4.66 8.91
CA ASP A 261 26.23 5.57 9.36
C ASP A 261 26.76 5.11 10.73
N GLY A 262 27.86 5.72 11.17
CA GLY A 262 28.46 5.39 12.48
C GLY A 262 27.56 5.68 13.69
N GLN A 263 26.46 6.43 13.52
CA GLN A 263 25.49 6.71 14.59
C GLN A 263 24.26 5.79 14.56
N CYS A 264 24.13 4.94 13.53
CA CYS A 264 22.97 4.09 13.30
C CYS A 264 22.80 3.06 14.43
N ALA A 265 23.89 2.56 15.00
CA ALA A 265 23.85 1.63 16.14
C ALA A 265 23.32 2.26 17.42
N THR A 266 23.75 3.49 17.72
CA THR A 266 23.22 4.27 18.83
C THR A 266 21.73 4.55 18.64
N ASN A 267 21.31 4.88 17.41
CA ASN A 267 19.93 5.25 17.08
C ASN A 267 18.94 4.07 17.20
N ILE A 268 19.30 2.87 16.73
CA ILE A 268 18.43 1.72 16.89
C ILE A 268 18.36 1.25 18.34
N ASN A 269 19.39 1.54 19.16
CA ASN A 269 19.37 1.16 20.58
C ASN A 269 18.20 1.81 21.32
N PHE A 270 17.81 3.03 20.96
CA PHE A 270 16.57 3.66 21.45
C PHE A 270 15.33 2.83 21.11
N SER A 271 15.23 2.37 19.86
CA SER A 271 14.13 1.52 19.40
C SER A 271 14.13 0.15 20.10
N ARG A 272 15.31 -0.47 20.26
CA ARG A 272 15.50 -1.72 20.99
C ARG A 272 15.05 -1.58 22.45
N ASN A 273 15.54 -0.55 23.14
CA ASN A 273 15.20 -0.28 24.53
C ASN A 273 13.70 -0.06 24.71
N PHE A 274 13.04 0.63 23.76
CA PHE A 274 11.58 0.77 23.75
C PHE A 274 10.87 -0.60 23.68
N VAL A 275 11.25 -1.45 22.73
CA VAL A 275 10.64 -2.78 22.56
C VAL A 275 10.86 -3.67 23.79
N LEU A 276 12.07 -3.67 24.36
CA LEU A 276 12.40 -4.48 25.53
C LEU A 276 11.68 -3.99 26.79
N GLN A 277 11.64 -2.67 27.02
CA GLN A 277 11.00 -2.05 28.18
C GLN A 277 9.49 -2.36 28.25
N TYR A 278 8.81 -2.38 27.10
CA TYR A 278 7.36 -2.63 27.03
C TYR A 278 7.02 -4.03 26.51
N SER A 279 7.94 -4.98 26.60
CA SER A 279 7.78 -6.34 26.07
C SER A 279 6.55 -7.07 26.61
N SER A 280 6.16 -6.83 27.87
CA SER A 280 4.97 -7.41 28.50
C SER A 280 3.67 -7.06 27.77
N GLU A 281 3.57 -5.85 27.23
CA GLU A 281 2.42 -5.33 26.47
C GLU A 281 2.26 -6.03 25.11
N PHE A 282 3.35 -6.63 24.61
CA PHE A 282 3.42 -7.23 23.29
C PHE A 282 3.32 -8.76 23.29
N THR A 283 3.05 -9.40 24.45
CA THR A 283 2.98 -10.87 24.60
C THR A 283 2.00 -11.53 23.61
N ARG A 284 0.85 -10.89 23.34
CA ARG A 284 -0.10 -11.39 22.32
C ARG A 284 0.46 -11.30 20.91
N LEU A 285 1.21 -10.25 20.61
CA LEU A 285 1.83 -10.02 19.30
C LEU A 285 2.92 -11.05 19.03
N THR A 286 3.74 -11.40 20.01
CA THR A 286 4.76 -12.45 19.89
C THR A 286 4.16 -13.75 19.34
N ARG A 287 3.00 -14.19 19.87
CA ARG A 287 2.30 -15.38 19.37
C ARG A 287 1.80 -15.22 17.93
N LEU A 288 1.25 -14.06 17.60
CA LEU A 288 0.76 -13.76 16.24
C LEU A 288 1.91 -13.69 15.23
N ILE A 289 3.05 -13.13 15.62
CA ILE A 289 4.27 -13.06 14.81
C ILE A 289 4.78 -14.48 14.53
N SER A 290 4.86 -15.34 15.54
CA SER A 290 5.28 -16.74 15.34
C SER A 290 4.33 -17.52 14.42
N ALA A 291 3.02 -17.28 14.50
CA ALA A 291 2.05 -17.88 13.58
C ALA A 291 2.21 -17.34 12.15
N ALA A 292 2.30 -16.02 12.01
CA ALA A 292 2.49 -15.35 10.72
C ALA A 292 3.82 -15.75 10.06
N TYR A 293 4.89 -15.94 10.83
CA TYR A 293 6.18 -16.43 10.32
C TYR A 293 6.01 -17.75 9.54
N LYS A 294 5.28 -18.71 10.12
CA LYS A 294 5.03 -20.02 9.48
C LYS A 294 4.20 -19.87 8.20
N THR A 295 3.17 -19.04 8.23
CA THR A 295 2.32 -18.78 7.06
C THR A 295 3.12 -18.12 5.93
N ILE A 296 3.90 -17.08 6.24
CA ILE A 296 4.71 -16.36 5.26
C ILE A 296 5.81 -17.26 4.69
N GLN A 297 6.41 -18.10 5.54
CA GLN A 297 7.35 -19.13 5.09
C GLN A 297 6.72 -20.07 4.05
N SER A 298 5.48 -20.52 4.27
CA SER A 298 4.79 -21.38 3.30
C SER A 298 4.46 -20.69 1.97
N MET A 299 4.39 -19.35 1.95
CA MET A 299 4.15 -18.57 0.73
C MET A 299 5.41 -18.45 -0.15
N GLN A 300 6.60 -18.81 0.37
CA GLN A 300 7.86 -18.79 -0.38
C GLN A 300 8.13 -17.45 -1.08
N ILE A 301 7.85 -16.33 -0.41
CA ILE A 301 8.08 -14.99 -0.96
C ILE A 301 9.58 -14.73 -1.05
N GLN A 302 10.08 -14.44 -2.24
CA GLN A 302 11.49 -14.24 -2.54
C GLN A 302 11.82 -12.79 -2.85
N ILE A 303 13.00 -12.36 -2.39
CA ILE A 303 13.69 -11.18 -2.91
C ILE A 303 14.64 -11.65 -3.99
N ILE A 304 14.65 -10.95 -5.12
CA ILE A 304 15.43 -11.32 -6.30
C ILE A 304 16.46 -10.24 -6.66
N GLN A 305 17.54 -10.64 -7.33
CA GLN A 305 18.51 -9.75 -7.94
C GLN A 305 19.23 -10.45 -9.09
N PHE A 306 19.23 -9.87 -10.29
CA PHE A 306 20.14 -10.24 -11.36
C PHE A 306 21.53 -9.72 -11.03
N TYR A 307 22.54 -10.55 -11.20
CA TYR A 307 23.92 -10.17 -10.92
C TYR A 307 24.91 -10.90 -11.83
N THR A 308 26.09 -10.31 -11.97
CA THR A 308 27.27 -10.90 -12.61
C THR A 308 28.43 -10.90 -11.62
N ILE A 309 29.48 -11.68 -11.93
CA ILE A 309 30.74 -11.66 -11.18
C ILE A 309 31.79 -11.07 -12.11
N LEU A 310 32.58 -10.09 -11.63
CA LEU A 310 33.57 -9.37 -12.46
C LEU A 310 34.55 -10.28 -13.20
N GLU A 311 34.86 -11.45 -12.64
CA GLU A 311 35.74 -12.44 -13.27
C GLU A 311 35.08 -13.17 -14.45
N VAL A 312 33.74 -13.19 -14.52
CA VAL A 312 32.94 -13.91 -15.50
C VAL A 312 31.78 -13.03 -16.01
N LEU A 313 32.10 -11.88 -16.61
CA LEU A 313 31.14 -10.87 -17.09
C LEU A 313 30.15 -11.38 -18.15
N SER A 314 30.36 -12.55 -18.74
CA SER A 314 29.53 -13.10 -19.81
C SER A 314 28.27 -13.83 -19.32
N THR A 315 28.09 -14.01 -18.01
CA THR A 315 26.96 -14.78 -17.47
C THR A 315 26.21 -14.01 -16.38
N THR A 316 24.97 -13.66 -16.69
CA THR A 316 24.00 -13.13 -15.72
C THR A 316 23.37 -14.27 -14.93
N ASN A 317 23.35 -14.12 -13.61
CA ASN A 317 22.77 -15.05 -12.66
C ASN A 317 21.57 -14.40 -11.96
N LEU A 318 20.61 -15.22 -11.52
CA LEU A 318 19.47 -14.78 -10.71
C LEU A 318 19.69 -15.20 -9.25
N TYR A 319 19.98 -14.24 -8.40
CA TYR A 319 19.99 -14.42 -6.95
C TYR A 319 18.55 -14.41 -6.43
N THR A 320 18.24 -15.36 -5.53
CA THR A 320 16.98 -15.39 -4.80
C THR A 320 17.24 -15.68 -3.33
N ILE A 321 16.47 -15.04 -2.44
CA ILE A 321 16.47 -15.31 -1.01
C ILE A 321 15.04 -15.21 -0.47
N ASN A 322 14.64 -16.16 0.38
CA ASN A 322 13.34 -16.07 1.04
C ASN A 322 13.30 -14.81 1.94
N ILE A 323 12.19 -14.09 1.92
CA ILE A 323 12.04 -12.85 2.69
C ILE A 323 12.20 -13.08 4.20
N LEU A 324 11.93 -14.30 4.70
CA LEU A 324 12.15 -14.70 6.09
C LEU A 324 13.15 -15.87 6.21
N GLU A 325 14.19 -15.90 5.38
CA GLU A 325 15.20 -16.97 5.29
C GLU A 325 15.68 -17.51 6.67
N PRO A 326 15.40 -18.78 7.02
CA PRO A 326 15.71 -19.33 8.35
C PRO A 326 17.21 -19.41 8.64
N THR A 327 18.04 -19.55 7.61
CA THR A 327 19.49 -19.65 7.75
C THR A 327 20.16 -18.27 7.93
N GLU A 328 19.46 -17.19 7.57
CA GLU A 328 19.94 -15.81 7.62
C GLU A 328 19.22 -15.04 8.73
N GLN A 329 19.57 -15.32 9.99
CA GLN A 329 18.85 -14.80 11.17
C GLN A 329 18.71 -13.26 11.20
N TYR A 330 19.70 -12.52 10.70
CA TYR A 330 19.72 -11.06 10.68
C TYR A 330 18.93 -10.48 9.50
N TRP A 331 18.83 -11.22 8.38
CA TRP A 331 18.01 -10.85 7.23
C TRP A 331 16.52 -10.80 7.58
N ILE A 332 16.07 -11.68 8.49
CA ILE A 332 14.67 -11.76 8.94
C ILE A 332 14.13 -10.39 9.43
N TYR A 333 14.97 -9.56 10.07
CA TYR A 333 14.58 -8.19 10.47
C TYR A 333 14.16 -7.34 9.25
N TYR A 334 14.98 -7.35 8.19
CA TYR A 334 14.70 -6.65 6.93
C TYR A 334 13.50 -7.25 6.21
N GLY A 335 13.33 -8.57 6.31
CA GLY A 335 12.14 -9.28 5.88
C GLY A 335 10.85 -8.72 6.50
N TRP A 336 10.78 -8.68 7.82
CA TRP A 336 9.63 -8.11 8.55
C TRP A 336 9.43 -6.62 8.27
N PHE A 337 10.53 -5.87 8.12
CA PHE A 337 10.46 -4.48 7.69
C PHE A 337 9.75 -4.35 6.32
N ILE A 338 10.12 -5.17 5.34
CA ILE A 338 9.51 -5.15 4.00
C ILE A 338 8.06 -5.67 4.05
N LEU A 339 7.78 -6.71 4.84
CA LEU A 339 6.44 -7.27 5.01
C LEU A 339 5.47 -6.27 5.66
N TYR A 340 5.96 -5.39 6.54
CA TYR A 340 5.12 -4.32 7.09
C TYR A 340 4.48 -3.49 5.97
N HIS A 341 5.23 -3.17 4.91
CA HIS A 341 4.71 -2.43 3.74
C HIS A 341 3.64 -3.18 2.97
N TRP A 342 3.81 -4.50 2.81
CA TRP A 342 2.79 -5.34 2.18
C TRP A 342 1.49 -5.31 2.99
N VAL A 343 1.62 -5.47 4.29
CA VAL A 343 0.49 -5.55 5.21
C VAL A 343 -0.29 -4.22 5.32
N ILE A 344 0.37 -3.07 5.09
CA ILE A 344 -0.31 -1.76 5.01
C ILE A 344 -0.72 -1.35 3.58
N GLY A 345 -0.58 -2.25 2.60
CA GLY A 345 -1.05 -2.04 1.23
C GLY A 345 -0.23 -1.04 0.42
N ILE A 346 1.07 -0.89 0.69
CA ILE A 346 1.98 -0.06 -0.13
C ILE A 346 3.00 -0.88 -0.94
N ARG A 347 2.85 -2.21 -0.89
CA ARG A 347 3.55 -3.21 -1.69
C ARG A 347 2.58 -4.34 -1.96
N GLU A 348 2.80 -5.07 -3.04
CA GLU A 348 2.03 -6.24 -3.42
C GLU A 348 2.94 -7.46 -3.55
N VAL A 349 2.43 -8.64 -3.21
CA VAL A 349 3.10 -9.92 -3.46
C VAL A 349 2.45 -10.53 -4.68
N VAL A 350 3.26 -10.94 -5.66
CA VAL A 350 2.81 -11.46 -6.95
C VAL A 350 3.59 -12.73 -7.28
N GLU A 351 2.89 -13.73 -7.81
CA GLU A 351 3.46 -14.95 -8.34
C GLU A 351 3.61 -14.79 -9.85
N PHE A 352 4.85 -14.89 -10.33
CA PHE A 352 5.18 -14.93 -11.75
C PHE A 352 5.35 -16.38 -12.15
N GLN A 353 4.51 -16.85 -13.07
CA GLN A 353 4.60 -18.21 -13.61
C GLN A 353 5.19 -18.15 -15.02
N GLY A 354 6.15 -19.03 -15.29
CA GLY A 354 6.75 -19.19 -16.61
C GLY A 354 7.13 -20.65 -16.87
N ASP A 355 7.78 -20.89 -17.99
CA ASP A 355 8.06 -22.24 -18.50
C ASP A 355 8.96 -23.07 -17.56
N ALA A 356 9.83 -22.39 -16.81
CA ALA A 356 10.81 -23.00 -15.89
C ALA A 356 10.32 -23.08 -14.43
N GLY A 357 9.08 -22.66 -14.13
CA GLY A 357 8.50 -22.68 -12.78
C GLY A 357 7.82 -21.37 -12.40
N SER A 358 7.69 -21.13 -11.10
CA SER A 358 7.12 -19.90 -10.57
C SER A 358 7.99 -19.22 -9.52
N ILE A 359 7.93 -17.89 -9.49
CA ILE A 359 8.61 -17.05 -8.52
C ILE A 359 7.56 -16.16 -7.85
N VAL A 360 7.37 -16.35 -6.53
CA VAL A 360 6.58 -15.44 -5.70
C VAL A 360 7.50 -14.33 -5.23
N THR A 361 7.26 -13.08 -5.61
CA THR A 361 8.09 -11.94 -5.18
C THR A 361 7.25 -10.71 -4.83
N ILE A 362 7.89 -9.72 -4.22
CA ILE A 362 7.24 -8.52 -3.68
C ILE A 362 7.59 -7.27 -4.50
N SER A 363 6.58 -6.45 -4.77
CA SER A 363 6.68 -5.26 -5.60
C SER A 363 7.60 -4.20 -4.99
N TYR A 364 7.99 -3.22 -5.79
CA TYR A 364 8.51 -1.94 -5.33
C TYR A 364 7.47 -1.20 -4.46
N ARG A 365 7.96 -0.27 -3.63
CA ARG A 365 7.08 0.54 -2.77
C ARG A 365 6.39 1.58 -3.65
N ASP A 366 5.09 1.42 -3.86
CA ASP A 366 4.28 2.45 -4.48
C ASP A 366 3.58 3.25 -3.36
N PRO A 367 3.96 4.51 -3.11
CA PRO A 367 3.30 5.30 -2.08
C PRO A 367 1.82 5.47 -2.44
N LEU A 368 0.95 5.39 -1.43
CA LEU A 368 -0.46 5.71 -1.62
C LEU A 368 -0.56 7.11 -2.20
N ILE A 369 -1.26 7.23 -3.33
CA ILE A 369 -1.54 8.52 -3.93
C ILE A 369 -2.47 9.27 -2.97
N SER A 370 -1.89 10.18 -2.20
CA SER A 370 -2.59 11.10 -1.33
C SER A 370 -2.97 12.32 -2.15
N LEU A 371 -4.20 12.39 -2.62
CA LEU A 371 -4.77 13.62 -3.14
C LEU A 371 -5.29 14.43 -1.95
N SER A 372 -4.65 15.57 -1.66
CA SER A 372 -5.28 16.60 -0.84
C SER A 372 -6.50 17.09 -1.60
N ALA A 373 -7.69 16.96 -1.00
CA ALA A 373 -8.90 17.52 -1.59
C ALA A 373 -8.73 19.04 -1.63
N ASP A 374 -8.44 19.56 -2.82
CA ASP A 374 -8.47 20.98 -3.10
C ASP A 374 -9.92 21.34 -3.48
N PRO A 375 -10.64 22.10 -2.63
CA PRO A 375 -12.01 22.52 -2.92
C PRO A 375 -12.12 23.40 -4.18
N THR A 376 -11.00 23.88 -4.73
CA THR A 376 -10.96 24.63 -5.98
C THR A 376 -10.68 23.75 -7.21
N GLY A 377 -10.31 22.48 -7.04
CA GLY A 377 -9.80 21.62 -8.12
C GLY A 377 -10.81 20.70 -8.81
N ILE A 378 -12.10 20.66 -8.40
CA ILE A 378 -13.10 19.77 -9.02
C ILE A 378 -14.41 20.53 -9.29
N PRO A 379 -14.71 20.92 -10.54
CA PRO A 379 -15.99 21.54 -10.90
C PRO A 379 -17.09 20.53 -11.21
N ILE A 380 -18.31 21.05 -11.11
CA ILE A 380 -19.60 20.37 -11.25
C ILE A 380 -19.80 19.73 -12.65
N SER A 381 -19.20 20.28 -13.71
CA SER A 381 -19.28 19.71 -15.06
C SER A 381 -18.57 18.35 -15.19
N PHE A 382 -17.64 18.07 -14.27
CA PHE A 382 -16.79 16.90 -14.32
C PHE A 382 -17.48 15.61 -13.85
N SER A 383 -18.42 15.70 -12.91
CA SER A 383 -19.16 14.53 -12.42
C SER A 383 -20.18 14.01 -13.47
N SER A 384 -20.80 14.91 -14.23
CA SER A 384 -21.81 14.56 -15.26
C SER A 384 -21.23 13.77 -16.44
N ILE A 385 -20.02 14.10 -16.88
CA ILE A 385 -19.33 13.36 -17.96
C ILE A 385 -18.95 11.95 -17.50
N PHE A 386 -18.56 11.78 -16.23
CA PHE A 386 -18.24 10.47 -15.66
C PHE A 386 -19.47 9.56 -15.59
N THR A 387 -20.63 10.11 -15.24
CA THR A 387 -21.91 9.39 -15.26
C THR A 387 -22.27 8.91 -16.66
N ILE A 388 -22.07 9.73 -17.69
CA ILE A 388 -22.36 9.36 -19.09
C ILE A 388 -21.36 8.32 -19.62
N VAL A 389 -20.07 8.44 -19.30
CA VAL A 389 -19.02 7.49 -19.71
C VAL A 389 -19.23 6.11 -19.06
N LEU A 390 -19.67 6.07 -17.81
CA LEU A 390 -20.09 4.83 -17.16
C LEU A 390 -21.29 4.21 -17.90
N ILE A 391 -22.33 4.99 -18.21
CA ILE A 391 -23.52 4.51 -18.93
C ILE A 391 -23.15 3.97 -20.34
N THR A 392 -22.22 4.59 -21.06
CA THR A 392 -21.83 4.17 -22.42
C THR A 392 -20.89 2.97 -22.43
N LEU A 393 -19.94 2.87 -21.50
CA LEU A 393 -19.07 1.69 -21.37
C LEU A 393 -19.87 0.43 -20.98
N PHE A 394 -20.88 0.59 -20.12
CA PHE A 394 -21.81 -0.50 -19.78
C PHE A 394 -22.85 -0.77 -20.88
N GLY A 395 -23.23 0.24 -21.67
CA GLY A 395 -24.14 0.10 -22.81
C GLY A 395 -23.53 -0.63 -24.02
N CYS A 396 -22.28 -0.35 -24.38
CA CYS A 396 -21.62 -0.99 -25.53
C CYS A 396 -21.20 -2.45 -25.25
N TYR A 397 -20.91 -2.80 -23.99
CA TYR A 397 -20.62 -4.20 -23.62
C TYR A 397 -21.86 -5.10 -23.73
N LEU A 398 -23.07 -4.52 -23.66
CA LEU A 398 -24.34 -5.24 -23.81
C LEU A 398 -24.81 -5.36 -25.28
N SER A 399 -24.18 -4.68 -26.25
CA SER A 399 -24.54 -4.80 -27.67
C SER A 399 -23.67 -5.77 -28.48
N SER A 400 -22.48 -6.17 -27.97
CA SER A 400 -21.58 -7.09 -28.68
C SER A 400 -21.72 -8.57 -28.28
N HIS A 401 -22.67 -8.90 -27.40
CA HIS A 401 -23.01 -10.28 -27.01
C HIS A 401 -24.49 -10.63 -27.23
N PHE A 402 -25.15 -9.89 -28.13
CA PHE A 402 -26.39 -10.32 -28.78
C PHE A 402 -26.19 -10.40 -30.29
N LEU A 403 -25.42 -11.41 -30.71
CA LEU A 403 -25.88 -12.42 -31.66
C LEU A 403 -25.68 -13.79 -31.01
#